data_AF-A0A957KMM2-F1
#
_entry.id   AF-A0A957KMM2-F1
#
_cell.length_a   1.000
_cell.length_b   1.000
_cell.length_c   1.000
_cell.angle_alpha   90.00
_cell.angle_beta   90.00
_cell.angle_gamma   90.00
#
_symmetry.space_group_name_H-M   'P 1'
#
loop_
_entity.id
_entity.type
_entity.pdbx_description
1 polymer ?
#
loop_
_entity_poly.entity_id
_entity_poly.type
_entity_poly.pdbx_seq_one_letter_code
_entity_poly.pdbx_strand_id
1 'polypeptide(L)'
;MQDLARAYQQFLAIQPDATLAAIAHATHITRSHFAHRLGMVGDTVAAFQTKLAAYADTQETEQRSYGYVPNPRSRPRIAFLFTGQGSQYVGMGRDLYATEPVFRSVLDRCEAVAQVHLGRSLLDLFYPERTQDAEGEIAQTTDL
;
A
#
# COMPACT_ATOMS: atom_id res chain seq x y z
N MET A 1 21.26 6.77 7.86
CA MET A 1 19.81 6.79 7.57
C MET A 1 19.02 7.43 8.70
N GLN A 2 19.29 7.09 9.97
CA GLN A 2 18.66 7.73 11.14
C GLN A 2 18.89 9.25 11.18
N ASP A 3 20.10 9.72 10.88
CA ASP A 3 20.38 11.16 10.84
C ASP A 3 19.52 11.91 9.82
N LEU A 4 19.31 11.31 8.64
CA LEU A 4 18.45 11.88 7.61
C LEU A 4 16.98 11.90 8.05
N ALA A 5 16.51 10.86 8.73
CA ALA A 5 15.16 10.83 9.30
C ALA A 5 14.98 11.92 10.37
N ARG A 6 15.98 12.10 11.26
CA ARG A 6 16.00 13.17 12.26
C ARG A 6 15.98 14.56 11.62
N ALA A 7 16.75 14.75 10.54
CA ALA A 7 16.76 16.00 9.79
C ALA A 7 15.39 16.31 9.15
N TYR A 8 14.70 15.32 8.56
CA TYR A 8 13.35 15.53 8.01
C TYR A 8 12.31 15.76 9.11
N GLN A 9 12.43 15.10 10.27
CA GLN A 9 11.55 15.34 11.41
C GLN A 9 11.67 16.79 11.91
N GLN A 10 12.91 17.28 12.05
CA GLN A 10 13.19 18.67 12.43
C GLN A 10 12.71 19.66 11.37
N PHE A 11 12.96 19.39 10.09
CA PHE A 11 12.47 20.22 8.98
C PHE A 11 10.95 20.39 9.03
N LEU A 12 10.21 19.31 9.21
CA LEU A 12 8.76 19.36 9.35
C LEU A 12 8.29 20.14 10.58
N ALA A 13 9.09 20.17 11.66
CA ALA A 13 8.75 20.89 12.88
C ALA A 13 8.90 22.41 12.72
N ILE A 14 9.81 22.85 11.85
CA ILE A 14 10.09 24.27 11.60
C ILE A 14 9.43 24.80 10.32
N GLN A 15 8.84 23.94 9.50
CA GLN A 15 8.07 24.34 8.32
C GLN A 15 6.62 23.85 8.36
N PRO A 16 5.69 24.67 8.90
CA PRO A 16 4.29 24.28 9.05
C PRO A 16 3.55 24.19 7.71
N ASP A 17 4.02 24.87 6.67
CA ASP A 17 3.40 24.86 5.33
C ASP A 17 3.86 23.67 4.47
N ALA A 18 4.83 22.86 4.95
CA ALA A 18 5.32 21.72 4.22
C ALA A 18 4.27 20.61 4.13
N THR A 19 3.94 20.18 2.91
CA THR A 19 3.03 19.05 2.69
C THR A 19 3.82 17.75 2.43
N LEU A 20 3.23 16.61 2.81
CA LEU A 20 3.81 15.31 2.52
C LEU A 20 3.99 15.08 1.00
N ALA A 21 3.07 15.59 0.18
CA ALA A 21 3.16 15.51 -1.27
C ALA A 21 4.38 16.27 -1.82
N ALA A 22 4.63 17.49 -1.33
CA ALA A 22 5.80 18.27 -1.74
C ALA A 22 7.12 17.59 -1.33
N ILE A 23 7.16 16.99 -0.13
CA ILE A 23 8.33 16.26 0.35
C ILE A 23 8.55 14.97 -0.45
N ALA A 24 7.50 14.19 -0.70
CA ALA A 24 7.58 12.98 -1.52
C ALA A 24 8.11 13.30 -2.93
N HIS A 25 7.59 14.37 -3.54
CA HIS A 25 8.07 14.83 -4.84
C HIS A 25 9.54 15.26 -4.80
N ALA A 26 9.93 16.11 -3.86
CA ALA A 26 11.31 16.60 -3.73
C ALA A 26 12.30 15.46 -3.46
N THR A 27 11.97 14.55 -2.54
CA THR A 27 12.81 13.39 -2.20
C THR A 27 12.95 12.41 -3.37
N HIS A 28 11.93 12.26 -4.20
CA HIS A 28 11.96 11.37 -5.35
C HIS A 28 12.79 11.93 -6.53
N ILE A 29 12.61 13.21 -6.87
CA ILE A 29 13.12 13.79 -8.13
C ILE A 29 14.43 14.56 -7.94
N THR A 30 14.61 15.23 -6.79
CA THR A 30 15.72 16.18 -6.62
C THR A 30 16.91 15.62 -5.85
N ARG A 31 16.75 14.44 -5.22
CA ARG A 31 17.77 13.82 -4.37
C ARG A 31 18.38 12.60 -5.04
N SER A 32 19.65 12.37 -4.75
CA SER A 32 20.33 11.15 -5.18
C SER A 32 19.82 9.93 -4.40
N HIS A 33 19.52 8.85 -5.12
CA HIS A 33 19.09 7.58 -4.52
C HIS A 33 20.30 6.72 -4.17
N PHE A 34 20.79 6.80 -2.93
CA PHE A 34 21.91 6.01 -2.42
C PHE A 34 21.56 4.53 -2.18
N ALA A 35 22.55 3.75 -1.72
CA ALA A 35 22.41 2.32 -1.48
C ALA A 35 21.47 1.98 -0.32
N HIS A 36 21.56 2.69 0.79
CA HIS A 36 20.61 2.56 1.88
C HIS A 36 19.40 3.45 1.61
N ARG A 37 18.20 2.86 1.63
CA ARG A 37 16.94 3.57 1.35
C ARG A 37 15.91 3.28 2.43
N LEU A 38 15.05 4.26 2.65
CA LEU A 38 13.92 4.21 3.55
C LEU A 38 12.70 4.76 2.81
N GLY A 39 11.63 3.99 2.77
CA GLY A 39 10.29 4.42 2.40
C GLY A 39 9.38 4.35 3.61
N MET A 40 8.51 5.35 3.76
CA MET A 40 7.49 5.41 4.81
C MET A 40 6.20 5.93 4.19
N VAL A 41 5.07 5.42 4.69
CA VAL A 41 3.73 5.89 4.30
C VAL A 41 3.08 6.58 5.50
N GLY A 42 2.37 7.68 5.26
CA GLY A 42 1.59 8.36 6.29
C GLY A 42 0.63 9.38 5.68
N ASP A 43 -0.45 9.63 6.42
CA ASP A 43 -1.58 10.41 5.93
C ASP A 43 -1.52 11.88 6.35
N THR A 44 -0.83 12.17 7.46
CA THR A 44 -0.69 13.52 8.00
C THR A 44 0.76 13.82 8.36
N VAL A 45 1.13 15.11 8.29
CA VAL A 45 2.47 15.59 8.66
C VAL A 45 2.82 15.21 10.10
N ALA A 46 1.88 15.41 11.04
CA ALA A 46 2.08 15.09 12.45
C ALA A 46 2.36 13.60 12.67
N ALA A 47 1.56 12.70 12.08
CA ALA A 47 1.79 11.27 12.16
C ALA A 47 3.13 10.88 11.53
N PHE A 48 3.50 11.49 10.41
CA PHE A 48 4.76 11.25 9.73
C PHE A 48 5.98 11.71 10.56
N GLN A 49 5.88 12.85 11.25
CA GLN A 49 6.91 13.32 12.18
C GLN A 49 7.14 12.32 13.32
N THR A 50 6.07 11.81 13.93
CA THR A 50 6.15 10.79 14.98
C THR A 50 6.84 9.52 14.47
N LYS A 51 6.48 9.06 13.26
CA LYS A 51 7.13 7.89 12.62
C LYS A 51 8.62 8.12 12.35
N LEU A 52 9.00 9.30 11.86
CA LEU A 52 10.40 9.66 11.63
C LEU A 52 11.20 9.70 12.94
N ALA A 53 10.62 10.26 14.00
CA ALA A 53 11.25 10.31 15.33
C ALA A 53 11.48 8.89 15.87
N ALA A 54 10.44 8.05 15.87
CA ALA A 54 10.52 6.67 16.33
C ALA A 54 11.57 5.86 15.54
N TYR A 55 11.64 6.02 14.22
CA TYR A 55 12.70 5.39 13.41
C TYR A 55 14.10 5.91 13.75
N ALA A 56 14.25 7.22 13.95
CA ALA A 56 15.53 7.82 14.32
C ALA A 56 16.04 7.31 15.68
N ASP A 57 15.13 6.95 16.58
CA ASP A 57 15.40 6.38 17.89
C ASP A 57 15.38 4.84 17.90
N THR A 58 15.46 4.20 16.74
CA THR A 58 15.50 2.73 16.55
C THR A 58 14.27 1.97 17.06
N GLN A 59 13.15 2.65 17.24
CA GLN A 59 11.90 2.02 17.66
C GLN A 59 11.19 1.36 16.47
N GLU A 60 10.40 0.33 16.77
CA GLU A 60 9.57 -0.32 15.78
C GLU A 60 8.50 0.65 15.27
N THR A 61 8.31 0.65 13.96
CA THR A 61 7.42 1.57 13.26
C THR A 61 6.76 0.80 12.14
N GLU A 62 5.44 0.83 12.10
CA GLU A 62 4.65 0.22 11.04
C GLU A 62 4.75 1.01 9.73
N GLN A 63 4.37 0.38 8.62
CA GLN A 63 4.25 1.02 7.30
C GLN A 63 5.55 1.69 6.83
N ARG A 64 6.69 1.07 7.16
CA ARG A 64 8.01 1.43 6.64
C ARG A 64 8.60 0.28 5.83
N SER A 65 9.45 0.63 4.88
CA SER A 65 10.32 -0.31 4.19
C SER A 65 11.72 0.28 4.18
N TYR A 66 12.72 -0.51 4.55
CA TYR A 66 14.12 -0.11 4.44
C TYR A 66 14.90 -1.22 3.74
N GLY A 67 15.95 -0.84 3.03
CA GLY A 67 16.72 -1.82 2.27
C GLY A 67 18.07 -1.30 1.81
N TYR A 68 18.89 -2.24 1.36
CA TYR A 68 20.19 -1.98 0.77
C TYR A 68 20.18 -2.37 -0.71
N VAL A 69 20.58 -1.44 -1.56
CA VAL A 69 20.71 -1.61 -3.01
C VAL A 69 22.18 -1.47 -3.40
N PRO A 70 22.92 -2.57 -3.62
CA PRO A 70 24.37 -2.52 -3.82
C PRO A 70 24.81 -1.72 -5.06
N ASN A 71 23.98 -1.68 -6.10
CA ASN A 71 24.21 -0.86 -7.28
C ASN A 71 23.00 0.06 -7.55
N PRO A 72 22.93 1.25 -6.92
CA PRO A 72 21.76 2.11 -7.00
C PRO A 72 21.44 2.64 -8.40
N ARG A 73 22.42 2.59 -9.31
CA ARG A 73 22.32 3.06 -10.69
C ARG A 73 21.90 1.96 -11.67
N SER A 74 22.02 0.68 -11.29
CA SER A 74 21.57 -0.41 -12.14
C SER A 74 20.06 -0.54 -12.08
N ARG A 75 19.41 -0.68 -13.24
CA ARG A 75 17.98 -1.00 -13.31
C ARG A 75 17.78 -2.47 -12.96
N PRO A 76 16.92 -2.81 -11.98
CA PRO A 76 16.62 -4.21 -11.68
C PRO A 76 15.85 -4.85 -12.83
N ARG A 77 16.01 -6.17 -13.00
CA ARG A 77 15.09 -6.96 -13.83
C ARG A 77 13.81 -7.19 -13.01
N ILE A 78 12.66 -6.89 -13.59
CA ILE A 78 11.36 -7.01 -12.94
C ILE A 78 10.63 -8.22 -13.53
N ALA A 79 10.05 -9.04 -12.67
CA ALA A 79 9.13 -10.10 -13.04
C ALA A 79 7.84 -9.93 -12.24
N PHE A 80 6.69 -10.16 -12.90
CA PHE A 80 5.40 -10.23 -12.23
C PHE A 80 5.05 -11.71 -12.02
N LEU A 81 4.83 -12.10 -10.76
CA LEU A 81 4.37 -13.44 -10.40
C LEU A 81 2.87 -13.39 -10.12
N PHE A 82 2.11 -14.21 -10.84
CA PHE A 82 0.68 -14.38 -10.63
C PHE A 82 0.49 -15.67 -9.83
N THR A 83 -0.07 -15.56 -8.63
CA THR A 83 -0.36 -16.72 -7.78
C THR A 83 -1.49 -17.54 -8.39
N GLY A 84 -1.53 -18.84 -8.06
CA GLY A 84 -2.66 -19.70 -8.39
C GLY A 84 -3.85 -19.46 -7.45
N GLN A 85 -4.60 -20.51 -7.15
CA GLN A 85 -5.70 -20.45 -6.19
C GLN A 85 -5.19 -20.29 -4.74
N GLY A 86 -5.93 -19.55 -3.91
CA GLY A 86 -5.74 -19.50 -2.45
C GLY A 86 -5.37 -18.13 -1.89
N SER A 87 -5.12 -17.13 -2.73
CA SER A 87 -4.83 -15.76 -2.28
C SER A 87 -6.06 -14.84 -2.29
N GLN A 88 -7.22 -15.33 -2.76
CA GLN A 88 -8.44 -14.56 -2.83
C GLN A 88 -9.18 -14.51 -1.49
N TYR A 89 -9.81 -13.37 -1.18
CA TYR A 89 -10.70 -13.19 -0.04
C TYR A 89 -11.82 -12.20 -0.40
N VAL A 90 -12.95 -12.28 0.31
CA VAL A 90 -14.11 -11.40 0.09
C VAL A 90 -13.72 -9.94 0.37
N GLY A 91 -14.08 -9.03 -0.53
CA GLY A 91 -13.75 -7.62 -0.42
C GLY A 91 -12.34 -7.25 -0.88
N MET A 92 -11.57 -8.18 -1.46
CA MET A 92 -10.23 -7.87 -1.96
C MET A 92 -10.24 -6.72 -2.97
N GLY A 93 -9.29 -5.79 -2.83
CA GLY A 93 -9.17 -4.63 -3.71
C GLY A 93 -10.36 -3.66 -3.68
N ARG A 94 -11.30 -3.77 -2.73
CA ARG A 94 -12.47 -2.86 -2.64
C ARG A 94 -12.06 -1.40 -2.53
N ASP A 95 -11.09 -1.10 -1.67
CA ASP A 95 -10.61 0.26 -1.47
C ASP A 95 -9.92 0.78 -2.75
N LEU A 96 -9.11 -0.06 -3.40
CA LEU A 96 -8.50 0.28 -4.69
C LEU A 96 -9.54 0.52 -5.78
N TYR A 97 -10.61 -0.29 -5.81
CA TYR A 97 -11.73 -0.05 -6.72
C TYR A 97 -12.42 1.29 -6.43
N ALA A 98 -12.56 1.67 -5.16
CA ALA A 98 -13.18 2.92 -4.73
C ALA A 98 -12.29 4.16 -4.97
N THR A 99 -10.97 4.05 -4.85
CA THR A 99 -10.06 5.21 -4.85
C THR A 99 -9.13 5.31 -6.05
N GLU A 100 -8.80 4.20 -6.73
CA GLU A 100 -7.79 4.16 -7.80
C GLU A 100 -8.43 4.00 -9.19
N PRO A 101 -8.51 5.08 -10.01
CA PRO A 101 -9.19 5.04 -11.30
C PRO A 101 -8.63 3.99 -12.28
N VAL A 102 -7.31 3.78 -12.26
CA VAL A 102 -6.67 2.78 -13.12
C VAL A 102 -7.09 1.37 -12.71
N PHE A 103 -7.09 1.05 -11.42
CA PHE A 103 -7.54 -0.24 -10.90
C PHE A 103 -9.00 -0.49 -11.27
N ARG A 104 -9.88 0.48 -11.01
CA ARG A 104 -11.30 0.43 -11.39
C ARG A 104 -11.47 0.14 -12.88
N SER A 105 -10.83 0.92 -13.75
CA SER A 105 -10.96 0.76 -15.20
C SER A 105 -10.46 -0.60 -15.73
N VAL A 106 -9.49 -1.21 -15.06
CA VAL A 106 -9.00 -2.56 -15.41
C VAL A 106 -10.02 -3.60 -14.94
N LEU A 107 -10.52 -3.47 -13.71
CA LEU A 107 -11.48 -4.41 -13.15
C LEU A 107 -12.82 -4.38 -13.89
N ASP A 108 -13.29 -3.20 -14.31
CA ASP A 108 -14.51 -3.03 -15.14
C ASP A 108 -14.38 -3.73 -16.50
N ARG A 109 -13.18 -3.71 -17.10
CA ARG A 109 -12.92 -4.47 -18.35
C ARG A 109 -12.93 -5.97 -18.09
N CYS A 110 -12.37 -6.41 -16.97
CA CYS A 110 -12.43 -7.82 -16.56
C CYS A 110 -13.88 -8.25 -16.29
N GLU A 111 -14.69 -7.43 -15.63
CA GLU A 111 -16.12 -7.65 -15.41
C GLU A 111 -16.86 -7.88 -16.73
N ALA A 112 -16.71 -6.98 -17.70
CA ALA A 112 -17.39 -7.10 -18.99
C ALA A 112 -17.04 -8.42 -19.72
N VAL A 113 -15.78 -8.86 -19.65
CA VAL A 113 -15.34 -10.15 -20.22
C VAL A 113 -15.86 -11.33 -19.40
N ALA A 114 -15.75 -11.25 -18.07
CA ALA A 114 -16.16 -12.31 -17.17
C ALA A 114 -17.67 -12.55 -17.24
N GLN A 115 -18.49 -11.50 -17.36
CA GLN A 115 -19.95 -11.63 -17.43
C GLN A 115 -20.40 -12.45 -18.64
N VAL A 116 -19.72 -12.31 -19.79
CA VAL A 116 -19.97 -13.11 -21.00
C VAL A 116 -19.66 -14.60 -20.77
N HIS A 117 -18.61 -14.91 -20.01
CA HIS A 117 -18.15 -16.29 -19.83
C HIS A 117 -18.74 -16.99 -18.59
N LEU A 118 -19.07 -16.25 -17.54
CA LEU A 118 -19.56 -16.76 -16.26
C LEU A 118 -21.08 -16.67 -16.13
N GLY A 119 -21.74 -15.85 -16.95
CA GLY A 119 -23.18 -15.60 -16.84
C GLY A 119 -23.61 -14.84 -15.59
N ARG A 120 -22.65 -14.29 -14.83
CA ARG A 120 -22.86 -13.51 -13.61
C ARG A 120 -21.76 -12.48 -13.42
N SER A 121 -22.02 -11.47 -12.60
CA SER A 121 -21.08 -10.39 -12.29
C SER A 121 -19.90 -10.90 -11.46
N LEU A 122 -18.68 -10.58 -11.87
CA LEU A 122 -17.46 -10.81 -11.11
C LEU A 122 -17.37 -9.83 -9.93
N LEU A 123 -17.82 -8.59 -10.11
CA LEU A 123 -17.88 -7.59 -9.04
C LEU A 123 -18.79 -8.03 -7.90
N ASP A 124 -19.93 -8.66 -8.18
CA ASP A 124 -20.86 -9.16 -7.15
C ASP A 124 -20.21 -10.29 -6.33
N LEU A 125 -19.32 -11.06 -6.94
CA LEU A 125 -18.56 -12.11 -6.24
C LEU A 125 -17.47 -11.52 -5.34
N PHE A 126 -16.79 -10.45 -5.78
CA PHE A 126 -15.78 -9.78 -4.96
C PHE A 126 -16.41 -8.95 -3.84
N TYR A 127 -17.58 -8.38 -4.12
CA TYR A 127 -18.23 -7.37 -3.29
C TYR A 127 -19.68 -7.74 -2.95
N PRO A 128 -19.95 -8.91 -2.36
CA PRO A 128 -21.30 -9.28 -1.97
C PRO A 128 -21.88 -8.24 -1.02
N GLU A 129 -23.18 -7.97 -1.15
CA GLU A 129 -23.91 -7.21 -0.13
C GLU A 129 -23.80 -7.96 1.19
N ARG A 130 -23.53 -7.24 2.28
CA ARG A 130 -23.66 -7.84 3.61
C ARG A 130 -25.14 -8.14 3.81
N THR A 131 -25.53 -9.40 3.65
CA THR A 131 -26.79 -9.88 4.22
C THR A 131 -26.76 -9.59 5.71
N GLN A 132 -27.78 -8.90 6.22
CA GLN A 132 -27.88 -8.50 7.63
C GLN A 132 -28.05 -9.67 8.62
N ASP A 133 -27.89 -10.91 8.17
CA ASP A 133 -28.13 -12.10 8.98
C ASP A 133 -26.82 -12.89 9.18
N ALA A 134 -26.03 -12.50 10.18
CA ALA A 134 -25.06 -13.37 10.85
C ALA A 134 -24.50 -12.74 12.14
N GLU A 135 -25.38 -12.37 13.09
CA GLU A 135 -25.07 -12.64 14.50
C GLU A 135 -25.40 -14.13 14.74
N GLY A 136 -24.40 -15.01 14.64
CA GLY A 136 -24.60 -16.44 14.91
C GLY A 136 -23.52 -17.33 14.31
N GLU A 137 -22.57 -17.73 15.14
CA GLU A 137 -21.75 -18.96 15.06
C GLU A 137 -21.22 -19.40 13.69
N ILE A 138 -19.94 -19.10 13.43
CA ILE A 138 -19.09 -19.97 12.62
C ILE A 138 -18.76 -21.23 13.45
N ALA A 139 -19.69 -22.18 13.46
CA ALA A 139 -19.39 -23.55 13.85
C ALA A 139 -18.44 -24.15 12.82
N GLN A 140 -17.25 -24.54 13.29
CA GLN A 140 -16.33 -25.38 12.54
C GLN A 140 -17.03 -26.71 12.24
N THR A 141 -17.33 -26.99 10.96
CA THR A 141 -17.55 -28.35 10.49
C THR A 141 -16.38 -28.73 9.61
N THR A 142 -15.37 -29.29 10.28
CA THR A 142 -14.39 -30.18 9.66
C THR A 142 -15.09 -31.50 9.45
N ASP A 143 -15.34 -31.89 8.20
CA ASP A 143 -15.48 -33.27 7.79
C ASP A 143 -15.06 -33.40 6.33
N LEU A 144 -13.80 -33.83 6.14
CA LEU A 144 -13.34 -34.91 5.25
C LEU A 144 -11.87 -35.22 5.56
#